data_AF-A0A3S4GEY5-F1
#
_entry.id   AF-A0A3S4GEY5-F1
#
_cell.length_a   1.000
_cell.length_b   1.000
_cell.length_c   1.000
_cell.angle_alpha   90.00
_cell.angle_beta   90.00
_cell.angle_gamma   90.00
#
_symmetry.space_group_name_H-M   'P 1'
#
loop_
_entity.id
_entity.type
_entity.pdbx_description
1 polymer ?
#
loop_
_entity_poly.entity_id
_entity_poly.type
_entity_poly.pdbx_seq_one_letter_code
_entity_poly.pdbx_strand_id
1 'polypeptide(L)'
;MRIPHENDSEEEQLLSSDVGPFEILQARQLLESNIAAFAAKMATRADIDNLKRIIEQEQRAIALNDTAQDNARLFHLVLAGATQNQMLLATVERIWLQMDSSPLWQQFNVHIASRAWRLKWLGDRQTLLAALRRRDVMGAWQAMWQHLENVKNSLLELSDEDAPDFDGYLFDSVPIFQGKLV
;
A
#
# COMPACT_ATOMS: atom_id res chain seq x y z
N MET A 1 15.70 22.36 -16.72
CA MET A 1 14.49 22.66 -15.92
C MET A 1 13.37 22.98 -16.90
N ARG A 2 12.49 22.02 -17.18
CA ARG A 2 11.26 22.27 -17.94
C ARG A 2 10.15 22.46 -16.91
N ILE A 3 9.48 23.60 -16.97
CA ILE A 3 8.24 23.84 -16.25
C ILE A 3 7.12 23.36 -17.17
N PRO A 4 6.32 22.35 -16.80
CA PRO A 4 5.11 22.01 -17.53
C PRO A 4 4.03 23.07 -17.26
N HIS A 5 3.35 23.48 -18.32
CA HIS A 5 2.13 24.30 -18.26
C HIS A 5 0.92 23.41 -17.98
N GLU A 6 0.01 23.94 -17.17
CA GLU A 6 -1.29 23.34 -16.82
C GLU A 6 -2.11 22.99 -18.06
N ASN A 7 -2.56 21.75 -18.14
CA ASN A 7 -3.73 21.35 -18.92
C ASN A 7 -4.34 20.12 -18.23
N ASP A 8 -5.63 20.21 -17.89
CA ASP A 8 -6.44 19.14 -17.29
C ASP A 8 -6.38 17.82 -18.09
N SER A 9 -5.95 17.87 -19.36
CA SER A 9 -5.73 16.71 -20.24
C SER A 9 -4.51 15.84 -19.88
N GLU A 10 -3.47 16.38 -19.21
CA GLU A 10 -2.31 15.58 -18.79
C GLU A 10 -2.63 14.73 -17.56
N GLU A 11 -3.47 15.24 -16.64
CA GLU A 11 -3.93 14.46 -15.48
C GLU A 11 -4.79 13.27 -15.92
N GLU A 12 -5.68 13.45 -16.91
CA GLU A 12 -6.47 12.38 -17.52
C GLU A 12 -5.59 11.37 -18.28
N GLN A 13 -4.56 11.81 -19.02
CA GLN A 13 -3.63 10.90 -19.72
C GLN A 13 -2.71 10.11 -18.77
N LEU A 14 -2.30 10.70 -17.65
CA LEU A 14 -1.59 9.96 -16.60
C LEU A 14 -2.50 8.94 -15.91
N LEU A 15 -3.78 9.29 -15.69
CA LEU A 15 -4.79 8.36 -15.14
C LEU A 15 -5.16 7.25 -16.12
N SER A 16 -5.02 7.49 -17.42
CA SER A 16 -5.22 6.50 -18.50
C SER A 16 -3.97 5.68 -18.82
N SER A 17 -2.90 5.78 -18.02
CA SER A 17 -1.67 5.04 -18.30
C SER A 17 -1.81 3.54 -18.01
N ASP A 18 -1.25 2.72 -18.90
CA ASP A 18 -1.17 1.24 -18.89
C ASP A 18 -0.34 0.66 -17.72
N VAL A 19 -0.44 1.22 -16.50
CA VAL A 19 0.34 0.75 -15.36
C VAL A 19 -0.30 -0.54 -14.82
N GLY A 20 0.45 -1.64 -14.91
CA GLY A 20 0.01 -2.94 -14.42
C GLY A 20 -0.07 -3.01 -12.90
N PRO A 21 -0.89 -3.92 -12.33
CA PRO A 21 -1.06 -4.03 -10.87
C PRO A 21 0.25 -4.37 -10.14
N PHE A 22 1.15 -5.13 -10.77
CA PHE A 22 2.46 -5.43 -10.19
C PHE A 22 3.41 -4.23 -10.18
N GLU A 23 3.37 -3.36 -11.20
CA GLU A 23 4.12 -2.10 -11.22
C GLU A 23 3.63 -1.17 -10.10
N ILE A 24 2.30 -1.07 -9.92
CA ILE A 24 1.70 -0.32 -8.81
C ILE A 24 2.18 -0.87 -7.47
N LEU A 25 2.12 -2.19 -7.27
CA LEU A 25 2.55 -2.82 -6.01
C LEU A 25 4.05 -2.61 -5.75
N GLN A 26 4.90 -2.68 -6.78
CA GLN A 26 6.33 -2.40 -6.66
C GLN A 26 6.58 -0.93 -6.27
N ALA A 27 5.91 0.02 -6.93
CA ALA A 27 6.00 1.44 -6.60
C ALA A 27 5.56 1.71 -5.15
N ARG A 28 4.43 1.11 -4.72
CA ARG A 28 3.95 1.16 -3.34
C ARG A 28 4.99 0.58 -2.38
N GLN A 29 5.59 -0.56 -2.70
CA GLN A 29 6.56 -1.22 -1.82
C GLN A 29 7.78 -0.33 -1.55
N LEU A 30 8.28 0.36 -2.58
CA LEU A 30 9.38 1.30 -2.45
C LEU A 30 9.00 2.57 -1.68
N LEU A 31 7.90 3.19 -2.05
CA LEU A 31 7.49 4.48 -1.50
C LEU A 31 6.92 4.33 -0.09
N GLU A 32 5.94 3.46 0.08
CA GLU A 32 5.18 3.34 1.33
C GLU A 32 6.03 2.78 2.47
N SER A 33 7.04 1.94 2.18
CA SER A 33 7.97 1.47 3.23
C SER A 33 8.81 2.60 3.81
N ASN A 34 9.28 3.52 2.94
CA ASN A 34 10.00 4.72 3.39
C ASN A 34 9.07 5.71 4.10
N ILE A 35 7.83 5.86 3.63
CA ILE A 35 6.79 6.64 4.31
C ILE A 35 6.51 6.08 5.71
N ALA A 36 6.38 4.77 5.85
CA ALA A 36 6.18 4.11 7.15
C ALA A 36 7.35 4.34 8.10
N ALA A 37 8.58 4.21 7.60
CA ALA A 37 9.81 4.50 8.35
C ALA A 37 9.83 5.95 8.86
N PHE A 38 9.47 6.90 7.99
CA PHE A 38 9.44 8.32 8.33
C PHE A 38 8.30 8.64 9.31
N ALA A 39 7.11 8.06 9.10
CA ALA A 39 5.98 8.17 10.03
C ALA A 39 6.34 7.64 11.43
N ALA A 40 7.18 6.62 11.57
CA ALA A 40 7.64 6.14 12.88
C ALA A 40 8.38 7.23 13.69
N LYS A 41 9.04 8.19 13.02
CA LYS A 41 9.64 9.36 13.68
C LYS A 41 8.63 10.47 13.92
N MET A 42 7.78 10.74 12.94
CA MET A 42 6.94 11.95 12.91
C MET A 42 5.59 11.81 13.62
N ALA A 43 5.04 10.59 13.68
CA ALA A 43 3.69 10.35 14.15
C ALA A 43 3.45 10.89 15.57
N THR A 44 2.34 11.59 15.72
CA THR A 44 1.81 12.04 16.99
C THR A 44 1.02 10.92 17.66
N ARG A 45 0.69 11.10 18.94
CA ARG A 45 -0.19 10.15 19.64
C ARG A 45 -1.57 10.04 18.98
N ALA A 46 -2.11 11.16 18.49
CA ALA A 46 -3.40 11.19 17.81
C ALA A 46 -3.38 10.36 16.51
N ASP A 47 -2.28 10.41 15.75
CA ASP A 47 -2.11 9.61 14.54
C ASP A 47 -2.11 8.10 14.86
N ILE A 48 -1.39 7.70 15.91
CA ILE A 48 -1.34 6.31 16.37
C ILE A 48 -2.72 5.82 16.83
N ASP A 49 -3.47 6.64 17.57
CA ASP A 49 -4.82 6.31 18.02
C ASP A 49 -5.79 6.20 16.83
N ASN A 50 -5.63 7.03 15.79
CA ASN A 50 -6.39 6.93 14.55
C ASN A 50 -6.11 5.64 13.77
N LEU A 51 -4.83 5.28 13.59
CA LEU A 51 -4.43 4.03 12.94
C LEU A 51 -4.96 2.80 13.69
N LYS A 52 -4.91 2.83 15.02
CA LYS A 52 -5.48 1.77 15.87
C LYS A 52 -6.98 1.60 15.62
N ARG A 53 -7.74 2.69 15.61
CA ARG A 53 -9.18 2.65 15.36
C ARG A 53 -9.51 2.06 13.98
N ILE A 54 -8.73 2.37 12.95
CA ILE A 54 -8.93 1.81 11.60
C ILE A 54 -8.73 0.28 11.60
N ILE A 55 -7.68 -0.20 12.28
CA ILE A 55 -7.45 -1.65 12.44
C ILE A 55 -8.62 -2.33 13.18
N GLU A 56 -9.17 -1.70 14.23
CA GLU A 56 -10.33 -2.21 14.97
C GLU A 56 -11.63 -2.19 14.14
N GLN A 57 -11.80 -1.16 13.29
CA GLN A 57 -12.91 -1.09 12.33
C GLN A 57 -12.83 -2.23 11.33
N GLU A 58 -11.64 -2.48 10.79
CA GLU A 58 -11.47 -3.56 9.82
C GLU A 58 -11.60 -4.95 10.42
N GLN A 59 -11.08 -5.17 11.63
CA GLN A 59 -11.26 -6.43 12.33
C GLN A 59 -12.74 -6.78 12.49
N ARG A 60 -13.58 -5.77 12.80
CA ARG A 60 -15.04 -5.92 12.88
C ARG A 60 -15.66 -6.14 11.51
N ALA A 61 -15.25 -5.38 10.49
CA ALA A 61 -15.73 -5.56 9.13
C ALA A 61 -15.47 -6.97 8.61
N ILE A 62 -14.25 -7.50 8.80
CA ILE A 62 -13.90 -8.89 8.42
C ILE A 62 -14.76 -9.91 9.18
N ALA A 63 -15.02 -9.71 10.47
CA ALA A 63 -15.85 -10.61 11.26
C ALA A 63 -17.30 -10.68 10.77
N LEU A 64 -17.83 -9.54 10.30
CA LEU A 64 -19.18 -9.39 9.76
C LEU A 64 -19.25 -9.64 8.23
N ASN A 65 -18.13 -9.91 7.59
CA ASN A 65 -17.99 -9.94 6.13
C ASN A 65 -18.47 -8.65 5.43
N ASP A 66 -18.30 -7.51 6.09
CA ASP A 66 -18.61 -6.18 5.58
C ASP A 66 -17.46 -5.66 4.72
N THR A 67 -17.80 -5.11 3.55
CA THR A 67 -16.88 -4.52 2.57
C THR A 67 -17.28 -3.10 2.17
N ALA A 68 -18.22 -2.47 2.89
CA ALA A 68 -18.71 -1.13 2.55
C ALA A 68 -17.67 -0.03 2.72
N GLN A 69 -16.73 -0.20 3.66
CA GLN A 69 -15.64 0.74 3.91
C GLN A 69 -14.29 0.12 3.54
N ASP A 70 -13.51 0.82 2.72
CA ASP A 70 -12.13 0.46 2.41
C ASP A 70 -11.17 0.90 3.52
N ASN A 71 -11.11 0.08 4.58
CA ASN A 71 -10.21 0.32 5.71
C ASN A 71 -8.73 0.13 5.34
N ALA A 72 -8.41 -0.64 4.30
CA ALA A 72 -7.04 -0.81 3.83
C ALA A 72 -6.54 0.52 3.24
N ARG A 73 -7.26 1.08 2.26
CA ARG A 73 -6.94 2.41 1.70
C ARG A 73 -6.84 3.48 2.78
N LEU A 74 -7.83 3.55 3.68
CA LEU A 74 -7.85 4.54 4.74
C LEU A 74 -6.62 4.45 5.66
N PHE A 75 -6.17 3.23 5.99
CA PHE A 75 -4.98 3.03 6.81
C PHE A 75 -3.72 3.60 6.14
N HIS A 76 -3.50 3.32 4.85
CA HIS A 76 -2.35 3.82 4.10
C HIS A 76 -2.36 5.36 3.98
N LEU A 77 -3.52 5.97 3.75
CA LEU A 77 -3.66 7.43 3.73
C LEU A 77 -3.36 8.06 5.08
N VAL A 78 -3.91 7.52 6.18
CA VAL A 78 -3.64 8.05 7.52
C VAL A 78 -2.18 7.86 7.92
N LEU A 79 -1.55 6.75 7.52
CA LEU A 79 -0.11 6.54 7.72
C LEU A 79 0.73 7.57 6.98
N ALA A 80 0.40 7.86 5.73
CA ALA A 80 1.07 8.89 4.95
C ALA A 80 0.88 10.28 5.57
N GLY A 81 -0.33 10.61 6.02
CA GLY A 81 -0.60 11.84 6.77
C GLY A 81 0.18 11.96 8.08
N ALA A 82 0.42 10.84 8.77
CA ALA A 82 1.20 10.80 10.01
C ALA A 82 2.68 11.21 9.81
N THR A 83 3.18 11.27 8.57
CA THR A 83 4.49 11.85 8.26
C THR A 83 4.54 13.37 8.45
N GLN A 84 3.39 14.04 8.60
CA GLN A 84 3.26 15.49 8.61
C GLN A 84 3.78 16.15 7.32
N ASN A 85 3.77 15.40 6.20
CA ASN A 85 4.19 15.87 4.89
C ASN A 85 3.07 15.66 3.86
N GLN A 86 2.45 16.76 3.42
CA GLN A 86 1.33 16.73 2.49
C GLN A 86 1.71 16.18 1.11
N MET A 87 2.97 16.33 0.67
CA MET A 87 3.41 15.77 -0.61
C MET A 87 3.42 14.24 -0.58
N LEU A 88 3.80 13.64 0.55
CA LEU A 88 3.79 12.18 0.72
C LEU A 88 2.37 11.63 0.77
N LEU A 89 1.46 12.35 1.46
CA LEU A 89 0.03 12.02 1.43
C LEU A 89 -0.53 12.08 0.01
N ALA A 90 -0.34 13.19 -0.70
CA ALA A 90 -0.82 13.36 -2.08
C ALA A 90 -0.25 12.29 -3.03
N THR A 91 1.00 11.88 -2.83
CA THR A 91 1.61 10.78 -3.60
C THR A 91 0.87 9.47 -3.38
N VAL A 92 0.59 9.10 -2.12
CA VAL A 92 -0.15 7.88 -1.80
C VAL A 92 -1.59 7.97 -2.31
N GLU A 93 -2.26 9.11 -2.16
CA GLU A 93 -3.60 9.35 -2.73
C GLU A 93 -3.63 9.13 -4.24
N ARG A 94 -2.65 9.66 -4.97
CA ARG A 94 -2.55 9.48 -6.43
C ARG A 94 -2.33 8.02 -6.82
N ILE A 95 -1.52 7.29 -6.06
CA ILE A 95 -1.32 5.85 -6.30
C ILE A 95 -2.62 5.07 -6.11
N TRP A 96 -3.37 5.34 -5.03
CA TRP A 96 -4.67 4.70 -4.81
C TRP A 96 -5.68 5.05 -5.89
N LEU A 97 -5.70 6.31 -6.36
CA LEU A 97 -6.57 6.72 -7.47
C LEU A 97 -6.25 5.95 -8.75
N GLN A 98 -4.97 5.78 -9.10
CA GLN A 98 -4.53 4.99 -10.26
C GLN A 98 -4.92 3.51 -10.13
N MET A 99 -4.81 2.98 -8.92
CA MET A 99 -5.13 1.58 -8.64
C MET A 99 -6.64 1.35 -8.70
N ASP A 100 -7.45 2.29 -8.19
CA ASP A 100 -8.91 2.25 -8.28
C ASP A 100 -9.42 2.38 -9.73
N SER A 101 -8.73 3.14 -10.58
CA SER A 101 -9.08 3.28 -12.00
C SER A 101 -8.64 2.10 -12.88
N SER A 102 -7.75 1.22 -12.40
CA SER A 102 -7.22 0.09 -13.16
C SER A 102 -8.25 -1.05 -13.29
N PRO A 103 -8.73 -1.40 -14.51
CA PRO A 103 -9.66 -2.51 -14.70
C PRO A 103 -9.07 -3.86 -14.28
N LEU A 104 -7.76 -4.05 -14.49
CA LEU A 104 -7.06 -5.25 -14.06
C LEU A 104 -7.07 -5.37 -12.54
N TRP A 105 -6.78 -4.28 -11.82
CA TRP A 105 -6.86 -4.28 -10.36
C TRP A 105 -8.27 -4.62 -9.86
N GLN A 106 -9.31 -4.05 -10.48
CA GLN A 106 -10.70 -4.34 -10.11
C GLN A 106 -11.05 -5.82 -10.30
N GLN A 107 -10.58 -6.47 -11.37
CA GLN A 107 -10.78 -7.91 -11.59
C GLN A 107 -10.11 -8.74 -10.50
N PHE A 108 -8.86 -8.42 -10.15
CA PHE A 108 -8.15 -9.12 -9.09
C PHE A 108 -8.81 -8.91 -7.72
N ASN A 109 -9.27 -7.69 -7.42
CA ASN A 109 -9.84 -7.33 -6.12
C ASN A 109 -11.04 -8.21 -5.73
N VAL A 110 -11.83 -8.64 -6.72
CA VAL A 110 -12.95 -9.58 -6.52
C VAL A 110 -12.48 -10.92 -5.96
N HIS A 111 -11.30 -11.40 -6.37
CA HIS A 111 -10.75 -12.69 -5.99
C HIS A 111 -9.92 -12.63 -4.69
N ILE A 112 -9.20 -11.53 -4.43
CA ILE A 112 -8.43 -11.33 -3.18
C ILE A 112 -9.30 -10.94 -1.97
N ALA A 113 -10.58 -10.63 -2.15
CA ALA A 113 -11.50 -10.27 -1.07
C ALA A 113 -11.84 -11.43 -0.09
N SER A 114 -11.23 -12.60 -0.24
CA SER A 114 -11.41 -13.73 0.66
C SER A 114 -11.16 -13.33 2.12
N ARG A 115 -11.94 -13.90 3.05
CA ARG A 115 -11.77 -13.64 4.48
C ARG A 115 -10.37 -14.02 4.96
N ALA A 116 -9.77 -15.07 4.39
CA ALA A 116 -8.43 -15.52 4.75
C ALA A 116 -7.35 -14.48 4.42
N TRP A 117 -7.39 -13.92 3.20
CA TRP A 117 -6.45 -12.88 2.78
C TRP A 117 -6.59 -11.60 3.61
N ARG A 118 -7.83 -11.15 3.82
CA ARG A 118 -8.10 -9.98 4.67
C ARG A 118 -7.57 -10.15 6.10
N LEU A 119 -7.69 -11.34 6.69
CA LEU A 119 -7.11 -11.62 8.02
C LEU A 119 -5.58 -11.59 8.02
N LYS A 120 -4.93 -12.12 6.98
CA LYS A 120 -3.47 -12.09 6.83
C LYS A 120 -2.97 -10.64 6.76
N TRP A 121 -3.54 -9.83 5.88
CA TRP A 121 -3.15 -8.44 5.69
C TRP A 121 -3.49 -7.54 6.89
N LEU A 122 -4.53 -7.89 7.66
CA LEU A 122 -4.79 -7.26 8.95
C LEU A 122 -3.65 -7.51 9.94
N GLY A 123 -3.14 -8.73 10.01
CA GLY A 123 -1.99 -9.09 10.86
C GLY A 123 -0.72 -8.30 10.48
N ASP A 124 -0.48 -8.10 9.19
CA ASP A 124 0.66 -7.30 8.70
C ASP A 124 0.57 -5.84 9.21
N ARG A 125 -0.61 -5.21 9.09
CA ARG A 125 -0.82 -3.83 9.54
C ARG A 125 -0.83 -3.69 11.07
N GLN A 126 -1.25 -4.71 11.81
CA GLN A 126 -1.08 -4.78 13.26
C GLN A 126 0.41 -4.77 13.66
N THR A 127 1.23 -5.51 12.92
CA THR A 127 2.70 -5.52 13.10
C THR A 127 3.30 -4.14 12.84
N LEU A 128 2.87 -3.48 11.76
CA LEU A 128 3.29 -2.12 11.45
C LEU A 128 2.88 -1.11 12.54
N LEU A 129 1.63 -1.16 13.01
CA LEU A 129 1.18 -0.28 14.11
C LEU A 129 2.03 -0.48 15.37
N ALA A 130 2.42 -1.72 15.68
CA ALA A 130 3.28 -2.01 16.82
C ALA A 130 4.68 -1.36 16.67
N ALA A 131 5.25 -1.36 15.45
CA ALA A 131 6.52 -0.70 15.18
C ALA A 131 6.41 0.84 15.30
N LEU A 132 5.35 1.44 14.74
CA LEU A 132 5.08 2.87 14.86
C LEU A 132 4.96 3.32 16.33
N ARG A 133 4.26 2.54 17.16
CA ARG A 133 4.12 2.80 18.61
C ARG A 133 5.46 2.81 19.35
N ARG A 134 6.43 2.01 18.91
CA ARG A 134 7.78 1.97 19.49
C ARG A 134 8.74 3.00 18.87
N ARG A 135 8.28 3.79 17.88
CA ARG A 135 9.11 4.64 17.03
C ARG A 135 10.26 3.87 16.37
N ASP A 136 9.99 2.61 16.06
CA ASP A 136 10.92 1.66 15.46
C ASP A 136 10.93 1.86 13.94
N VAL A 137 11.87 2.69 13.46
CA VAL A 137 11.96 3.09 12.05
C VAL A 137 12.18 1.90 11.13
N MET A 138 13.15 1.04 11.47
CA MET A 138 13.45 -0.13 10.66
C MET A 138 12.34 -1.17 10.75
N GLY A 139 11.75 -1.38 11.93
CA GLY A 139 10.60 -2.25 12.08
C GLY A 139 9.39 -1.77 11.27
N ALA A 140 9.14 -0.47 11.20
CA ALA A 140 8.05 0.09 10.40
C ALA A 140 8.30 -0.05 8.90
N TRP A 141 9.54 0.22 8.46
CA TRP A 141 9.95 -0.02 7.07
C TRP A 141 9.73 -1.48 6.68
N GLN A 142 10.27 -2.41 7.47
CA GLN A 142 10.22 -3.85 7.19
C GLN A 142 8.78 -4.39 7.21
N ALA A 143 7.95 -3.92 8.16
CA ALA A 143 6.56 -4.35 8.24
C ALA A 143 5.75 -3.91 7.01
N MET A 144 5.95 -2.68 6.52
CA MET A 144 5.28 -2.22 5.29
C MET A 144 5.80 -2.93 4.04
N TRP A 145 7.12 -3.16 3.96
CA TRP A 145 7.72 -3.93 2.87
C TRP A 145 7.10 -5.32 2.78
N GLN A 146 7.08 -6.03 3.91
CA GLN A 146 6.54 -7.39 3.98
C GLN A 146 5.03 -7.42 3.73
N HIS A 147 4.29 -6.41 4.18
CA HIS A 147 2.87 -6.28 3.89
C HIS A 147 2.61 -6.25 2.38
N LEU A 148 3.31 -5.38 1.65
CA LEU A 148 3.13 -5.23 0.21
C LEU A 148 3.66 -6.44 -0.56
N GLU A 149 4.71 -7.10 -0.07
CA GLU A 149 5.17 -8.39 -0.61
C GLU A 149 4.10 -9.48 -0.46
N ASN A 150 3.44 -9.54 0.71
CA ASN A 150 2.36 -10.48 0.93
C ASN A 150 1.15 -10.20 0.02
N VAL A 151 0.84 -8.93 -0.23
CA VAL A 151 -0.23 -8.53 -1.19
C VAL A 151 0.15 -8.98 -2.60
N LYS A 152 1.38 -8.71 -3.03
CA LYS A 152 1.91 -9.16 -4.33
C LYS A 152 1.85 -10.68 -4.49
N ASN A 153 2.28 -11.44 -3.50
CA ASN A 153 2.25 -12.91 -3.55
C ASN A 153 0.81 -13.46 -3.61
N SER A 154 -0.13 -12.82 -2.91
CA SER A 154 -1.54 -13.21 -3.02
C SER A 154 -2.11 -12.96 -4.42
N LEU A 155 -1.59 -11.94 -5.11
CA LEU A 155 -1.93 -11.64 -6.50
C LEU A 155 -1.32 -12.67 -7.46
N LEU A 156 -0.06 -13.06 -7.24
CA LEU A 156 0.64 -14.10 -8.00
C LEU A 156 -0.08 -15.44 -7.91
N GLU A 157 -0.50 -15.84 -6.71
CA GLU A 157 -1.26 -17.09 -6.48
C GLU A 157 -2.62 -17.14 -7.21
N LEU A 158 -3.13 -15.98 -7.65
CA LEU A 158 -4.39 -15.85 -8.39
C LEU A 158 -4.21 -15.57 -9.88
N SER A 159 -3.01 -15.15 -10.29
CA SER A 159 -2.68 -14.99 -11.71
C SER A 159 -2.38 -16.35 -12.34
N ASP A 160 -2.82 -16.53 -13.58
CA ASP A 160 -2.48 -17.69 -14.37
C ASP A 160 -0.98 -17.62 -14.74
N GLU A 161 -0.14 -18.38 -14.03
CA GLU A 161 1.32 -18.46 -14.26
C GLU A 161 1.66 -18.91 -15.69
N ASP A 162 0.71 -19.55 -16.39
CA ASP A 162 0.88 -20.06 -17.76
C ASP A 162 0.46 -19.04 -18.85
N ALA A 163 0.03 -17.83 -18.48
CA ALA A 163 -0.36 -16.82 -19.45
C ALA A 163 0.87 -16.34 -20.27
N PRO A 164 0.81 -16.35 -21.61
CA PRO A 164 1.97 -16.07 -22.47
C PRO A 164 2.54 -14.64 -22.34
N ASP A 165 1.75 -13.71 -21.79
CA ASP A 165 2.15 -12.32 -21.55
C ASP A 165 2.51 -12.04 -20.09
N PHE A 166 2.51 -13.05 -19.21
CA PHE A 166 2.84 -12.91 -17.79
C PHE A 166 4.35 -13.00 -17.56
N ASP A 167 5.01 -11.85 -17.43
CA ASP A 167 6.42 -11.80 -17.06
C ASP A 167 6.58 -11.76 -15.53
N GLY A 168 6.36 -12.91 -14.88
CA GLY A 168 6.53 -13.06 -13.43
C GLY A 168 7.94 -12.70 -12.93
N TYR A 169 8.95 -12.80 -13.80
CA TYR A 169 10.35 -12.47 -13.48
C TYR A 169 10.59 -10.95 -13.36
N LEU A 170 9.77 -10.11 -14.00
CA LEU A 170 9.92 -8.65 -13.93
C LEU A 170 9.58 -8.07 -12.54
N PHE A 171 8.80 -8.80 -11.74
CA PHE A 171 8.29 -8.35 -10.44
C PHE A 171 8.79 -9.17 -9.25
N ASP A 172 9.88 -9.90 -9.46
CA ASP A 172 10.62 -10.55 -8.39
C ASP A 172 10.96 -9.54 -7.28
N SER A 173 10.97 -10.06 -6.05
CA SER A 173 11.36 -9.27 -4.87
C SER A 173 12.76 -8.69 -5.11
N VAL A 174 12.87 -7.35 -5.18
CA VAL A 174 14.16 -6.67 -5.29
C VAL A 174 14.59 -6.23 -3.88
N PRO A 175 15.42 -6.99 -3.15
CA PRO A 175 15.86 -6.60 -1.81
C PRO A 175 16.80 -5.39 -1.89
N ILE A 176 16.25 -4.18 -1.84
CA ILE A 176 17.04 -2.94 -1.98
C ILE A 176 17.92 -2.69 -0.74
N PHE A 177 17.53 -3.17 0.44
CA PHE A 177 18.27 -2.97 1.68
C PHE A 177 18.77 -4.29 2.30
N GLN A 178 20.08 -4.53 2.16
CA GLN A 178 20.82 -5.58 2.88
C GLN A 178 21.80 -5.01 3.92
N GLY A 179 21.71 -3.73 4.27
CA GLY A 179 22.69 -3.04 5.12
C GLY A 179 22.08 -2.08 6.14
N LYS A 180 22.67 -2.04 7.35
CA LYS A 180 22.30 -1.15 8.46
C LYS A 180 22.40 0.32 8.01
N LEU A 181 21.32 1.09 8.18
CA LEU A 181 21.40 2.55 8.18
C LEU A 181 22.28 2.96 9.37
N VAL A 182 23.40 3.61 9.08
CA VAL A 182 24.36 4.16 10.05
C VAL A 182 23.78 5.38 10.75
#